data_AF-A0AAU2ANJ3-F1
#
_entry.id   AF-A0AAU2ANJ3-F1
#
_cell.length_a   1.000
_cell.length_b   1.000
_cell.length_c   1.000
_cell.angle_alpha   90.00
_cell.angle_beta   90.00
_cell.angle_gamma   90.00
#
_symmetry.space_group_name_H-M   'P 1'
#
loop_
_entity.id
_entity.type
_entity.pdbx_description
1 polymer ?
#
loop_
_entity_poly.entity_id
_entity_poly.type
_entity_poly.pdbx_seq_one_letter_code
_entity_poly.pdbx_strand_id
1 'polypeptide(L)'
;MPNSALPNSGTPDTTTRSSTVRIRIEATGLPGRSCAPAPGSPGYDDIHVAVQRRGKPGELLDPVPGDAPRAVWTLECTVKAGPDLLGPYVQGGPGARFVYLSWVNADADGLTMFRRAKLMLDAVPAATVEAAVRSGLLVARLGLTDAKGHPLCAAVRPPLVIWSA
;
A
#
# COMPACT_ATOMS: atom_id res chain seq x y z
N MET A 1 56.02 15.52 35.92
CA MET A 1 54.57 15.31 35.82
C MET A 1 54.12 15.60 34.40
N PRO A 2 53.64 14.61 33.63
CA PRO A 2 52.85 14.87 32.44
C PRO A 2 51.36 14.58 32.70
N ASN A 3 50.55 15.47 32.14
CA ASN A 3 49.12 15.64 32.29
C ASN A 3 48.34 14.48 31.64
N SER A 4 47.40 13.88 32.39
CA SER A 4 46.48 12.86 31.88
C SER A 4 45.47 13.49 30.92
N ALA A 5 45.50 13.06 29.66
CA ALA A 5 44.41 13.31 28.72
C ALA A 5 43.31 12.25 28.93
N LEU A 6 42.11 12.70 29.26
CA LEU A 6 40.91 11.86 29.28
C LEU A 6 40.51 11.50 27.84
N PRO A 7 40.13 10.25 27.52
CA PRO A 7 39.50 9.95 26.24
C PRO A 7 38.09 10.52 26.21
N ASN A 8 37.80 11.26 25.14
CA ASN A 8 36.51 11.87 24.84
C ASN A 8 35.46 10.77 24.62
N SER A 9 34.41 10.76 25.45
CA SER A 9 33.26 9.87 25.32
C SER A 9 32.52 10.18 24.02
N GLY A 10 32.71 9.32 23.01
CA GLY A 10 31.96 9.40 21.76
C GLY A 10 30.46 9.25 22.04
N THR A 11 29.69 10.28 21.69
CA THR A 11 28.24 10.21 21.53
C THR A 11 27.87 9.05 20.60
N PRO A 12 26.91 8.17 20.95
CA PRO A 12 26.43 7.15 20.03
C PRO A 12 25.79 7.83 18.82
N ASP A 13 26.40 7.61 17.65
CA ASP A 13 25.84 7.97 16.36
C ASP A 13 24.43 7.35 16.26
N THR A 14 23.41 8.20 16.26
CA THR A 14 22.01 7.77 16.11
C THR A 14 21.75 7.52 14.63
N THR A 15 22.53 6.60 14.04
CA THR A 15 22.22 6.04 12.73
C THR A 15 20.88 5.32 12.88
N THR A 16 19.82 5.94 12.37
CA THR A 16 18.48 5.34 12.32
C THR A 16 18.59 4.05 11.51
N ARG A 17 18.53 2.89 12.17
CA ARG A 17 18.50 1.60 11.46
C ARG A 17 17.22 1.54 10.65
N SER A 18 17.36 1.44 9.33
CA SER A 18 16.26 1.06 8.44
C SER A 18 16.37 -0.41 8.08
N SER A 19 15.27 -1.14 8.21
CA SER A 19 15.16 -2.54 7.76
C SER A 19 14.36 -2.60 6.46
N THR A 20 14.76 -3.45 5.53
CA THR A 20 14.01 -3.67 4.29
C THR A 20 12.90 -4.70 4.53
N VAL A 21 11.70 -4.44 4.01
CA VAL A 21 10.54 -5.35 4.08
C VAL A 21 9.77 -5.27 2.77
N ARG A 22 9.22 -6.39 2.31
CA ARG A 22 8.30 -6.41 1.17
C ARG A 22 6.87 -6.43 1.64
N ILE A 23 6.01 -5.62 1.04
CA ILE A 23 4.56 -5.72 1.22
C ILE A 23 3.98 -6.51 0.05
N ARG A 24 3.40 -7.68 0.31
CA ARG A 24 2.64 -8.45 -0.68
C ARG A 24 1.15 -8.20 -0.48
N ILE A 25 0.50 -7.64 -1.48
CA ILE A 25 -0.95 -7.43 -1.50
C ILE A 25 -1.57 -8.59 -2.27
N GLU A 26 -2.48 -9.32 -1.64
CA GLU A 26 -3.24 -10.43 -2.22
C GLU A 26 -4.73 -10.06 -2.21
N ALA A 27 -5.23 -9.71 -3.39
CA ALA A 27 -6.60 -9.26 -3.58
C ALA A 27 -7.44 -10.31 -4.33
N THR A 28 -8.70 -10.46 -3.91
CA THR A 28 -9.70 -11.35 -4.53
C THR A 28 -11.05 -10.65 -4.63
N GLY A 29 -12.05 -11.29 -5.26
CA GLY A 29 -13.40 -10.76 -5.35
C GLY A 29 -13.44 -9.40 -6.03
N LEU A 30 -12.92 -9.32 -7.25
CA LEU A 30 -12.96 -8.11 -8.07
C LEU A 30 -14.37 -7.91 -8.64
N PRO A 31 -14.79 -6.66 -8.91
CA PRO A 31 -16.18 -6.30 -9.21
C PRO A 31 -16.64 -6.65 -10.64
N GLY A 32 -15.77 -7.21 -11.48
CA GLY A 32 -16.00 -7.39 -12.91
C GLY A 32 -15.45 -6.24 -13.74
N ARG A 33 -15.70 -6.29 -15.06
CA ARG A 33 -15.15 -5.35 -16.05
C ARG A 33 -15.98 -4.10 -16.26
N SER A 34 -17.19 -4.09 -15.73
CA SER A 34 -18.14 -3.00 -15.87
C SER A 34 -18.66 -2.59 -14.49
N CYS A 35 -18.69 -1.28 -14.25
CA CYS A 35 -19.31 -0.66 -13.11
C CYS A 35 -20.51 0.13 -13.62
N ALA A 36 -21.71 -0.27 -13.22
CA ALA A 36 -22.93 0.40 -13.66
C ALA A 36 -22.96 1.88 -13.22
N PRO A 37 -23.67 2.74 -13.97
CA PRO A 37 -23.92 4.11 -13.55
C PRO A 37 -24.61 4.18 -12.18
N ALA A 38 -24.27 5.18 -11.39
CA ALA A 38 -24.90 5.49 -10.11
C ALA A 38 -25.08 7.01 -9.99
N PRO A 39 -25.89 7.53 -9.05
CA PRO A 39 -26.00 8.98 -8.85
C PRO A 39 -24.61 9.61 -8.65
N GLY A 40 -24.18 10.46 -9.58
CA GLY A 40 -22.84 11.09 -9.58
C GLY A 40 -21.71 10.26 -10.20
N SER A 41 -22.00 9.14 -10.88
CA SER A 41 -21.02 8.31 -11.59
C SER A 41 -21.58 7.85 -12.94
N PRO A 42 -20.90 8.14 -14.07
CA PRO A 42 -21.42 7.87 -15.42
C PRO A 42 -21.44 6.37 -15.80
N GLY A 43 -20.93 5.48 -14.94
CA GLY A 43 -20.61 4.11 -15.29
C GLY A 43 -19.26 4.01 -16.00
N TYR A 44 -18.63 2.85 -15.91
CA TYR A 44 -17.31 2.59 -16.48
C TYR A 44 -17.26 1.18 -17.04
N ASP A 45 -16.64 1.02 -18.20
CA ASP A 45 -16.31 -0.26 -18.81
C ASP A 45 -14.79 -0.42 -18.90
N ASP A 46 -14.35 -1.62 -19.24
CA ASP A 46 -12.94 -1.98 -19.32
C ASP A 46 -12.17 -1.55 -18.06
N ILE A 47 -12.72 -1.86 -16.88
CA ILE A 47 -12.10 -1.44 -15.63
C ILE A 47 -10.96 -2.38 -15.22
N HIS A 48 -9.89 -1.78 -14.69
CA HIS A 48 -8.72 -2.46 -14.10
C HIS A 48 -8.42 -1.86 -12.74
N VAL A 49 -7.67 -2.59 -11.93
CA VAL A 49 -7.09 -2.12 -10.67
C VAL A 49 -5.57 -2.15 -10.73
N ALA A 50 -4.91 -1.12 -10.21
CA ALA A 50 -3.45 -1.06 -10.14
C ALA A 50 -2.98 -0.39 -8.85
N VAL A 51 -1.70 -0.59 -8.49
CA VAL A 51 -1.07 0.16 -7.40
C VAL A 51 -0.48 1.46 -7.92
N GLN A 52 -0.87 2.59 -7.34
CA GLN A 52 -0.45 3.91 -7.82
C GLN A 52 0.84 4.39 -7.14
N ARG A 53 1.83 4.82 -7.92
CA ARG A 53 3.08 5.39 -7.40
C ARG A 53 2.86 6.71 -6.67
N ARG A 54 3.67 6.96 -5.63
CA ARG A 54 3.69 8.23 -4.89
C ARG A 54 4.21 9.36 -5.77
N GLY A 55 3.48 10.48 -5.76
CA GLY A 55 3.82 11.68 -6.52
C GLY A 55 3.63 11.57 -8.04
N LYS A 56 3.18 10.42 -8.55
CA LYS A 56 3.03 10.17 -9.99
C LYS A 56 1.71 9.43 -10.29
N PRO A 57 0.58 10.14 -10.40
CA PRO A 57 -0.74 9.53 -10.54
C PRO A 57 -0.91 8.61 -11.76
N GLY A 58 -0.22 8.90 -12.87
CA GLY A 58 -0.25 8.07 -14.08
C GLY A 58 0.70 6.87 -14.09
N GLU A 59 1.60 6.75 -13.10
CA GLU A 59 2.45 5.56 -12.98
C GLU A 59 1.74 4.51 -12.12
N LEU A 60 1.17 3.52 -12.83
CA LEU A 60 0.40 2.42 -12.28
C LEU A 60 1.21 1.13 -12.39
N LEU A 61 1.40 0.44 -11.26
CA LEU A 61 2.09 -0.83 -11.21
C LEU A 61 1.11 -1.97 -11.52
N ASP A 62 1.46 -2.75 -12.55
CA ASP A 62 0.79 -3.97 -12.99
C ASP A 62 -0.74 -3.91 -12.92
N PRO A 63 -1.40 -3.15 -13.83
CA PRO A 63 -2.86 -3.14 -13.91
C PRO A 63 -3.43 -4.55 -14.12
N VAL A 64 -4.46 -4.88 -13.33
CA VAL A 64 -5.14 -6.16 -13.34
C VAL A 64 -6.59 -5.98 -13.79
N PRO A 65 -7.09 -6.75 -14.77
CA PRO A 65 -8.48 -6.69 -15.20
C PRO A 65 -9.46 -6.91 -14.05
N GLY A 66 -10.57 -6.16 -14.06
CA GLY A 66 -11.60 -6.22 -13.02
C GLY A 66 -12.34 -7.56 -12.90
N ASP A 67 -12.21 -8.47 -13.88
CA ASP A 67 -12.73 -9.85 -13.84
C ASP A 67 -11.66 -10.90 -13.53
N ALA A 68 -10.41 -10.49 -13.28
CA ALA A 68 -9.37 -11.43 -12.91
C ALA A 68 -9.72 -12.15 -11.60
N PRO A 69 -9.39 -13.44 -11.45
CA PRO A 69 -9.72 -14.19 -10.22
C PRO A 69 -8.96 -13.67 -9.00
N ARG A 70 -7.81 -13.00 -9.22
CA ARG A 70 -6.96 -12.41 -8.19
C ARG A 70 -6.12 -11.28 -8.76
N ALA A 71 -5.71 -10.37 -7.87
CA ALA A 71 -4.69 -9.37 -8.14
C ALA A 71 -3.58 -9.46 -7.07
N VAL A 72 -2.31 -9.45 -7.49
CA VAL A 72 -1.18 -9.59 -6.57
C VAL A 72 -0.09 -8.58 -6.92
N TRP A 73 0.35 -7.82 -5.93
CA TRP A 73 1.47 -6.88 -6.06
C TRP A 73 2.48 -7.10 -4.95
N THR A 74 3.77 -6.89 -5.23
CA THR A 74 4.84 -6.88 -4.23
C THR A 74 5.55 -5.53 -4.25
N LEU A 75 5.62 -4.87 -3.11
CA LEU A 75 6.15 -3.52 -2.97
C LEU A 75 7.39 -3.55 -2.07
N GLU A 76 8.52 -3.10 -2.59
CA GLU A 76 9.73 -2.88 -1.80
C GLU A 76 9.53 -1.70 -0.84
N CYS A 77 9.74 -1.94 0.45
CA CYS A 77 9.57 -0.95 1.50
C CYS A 77 10.77 -0.97 2.47
N THR A 78 10.87 0.10 3.24
CA THR A 78 11.78 0.22 4.37
C THR A 78 10.98 0.58 5.62
N VAL A 79 11.42 0.07 6.77
CA VAL A 79 10.89 0.39 8.10
C VAL A 79 11.93 1.25 8.80
N LYS A 80 11.56 2.46 9.22
CA LYS A 80 12.41 3.30 10.09
C LYS A 80 12.20 2.93 11.56
N ALA A 81 12.85 3.63 12.49
CA ALA A 81 12.58 3.43 13.93
C ALA A 81 11.08 3.64 14.23
N GLY A 82 10.40 2.60 14.72
CA GLY A 82 8.93 2.52 14.85
C GLY A 82 8.23 1.89 13.63
N PRO A 83 6.90 1.66 13.66
CA PRO A 83 6.18 1.01 12.56
C PRO A 83 5.93 1.93 11.34
N ASP A 84 6.87 2.84 11.03
CA ASP A 84 6.73 3.75 9.88
C ASP A 84 7.30 3.12 8.60
N LEU A 85 6.39 2.58 7.77
CA LEU A 85 6.68 2.00 6.47
C LEU A 85 6.86 3.10 5.41
N LEU A 86 7.90 2.98 4.59
CA LEU A 86 8.25 3.89 3.52
C LEU A 86 8.53 3.13 2.23
N GLY A 87 8.20 3.73 1.09
CA GLY A 87 8.50 3.16 -0.22
C GLY A 87 7.94 4.01 -1.36
N PRO A 88 8.27 3.69 -2.62
CA PRO A 88 7.82 4.44 -3.79
C PRO A 88 6.29 4.39 -4.00
N TYR A 89 5.61 3.40 -3.41
CA TYR A 89 4.15 3.22 -3.48
C TYR A 89 3.44 3.55 -2.16
N VAL A 90 4.20 3.88 -1.11
CA VAL A 90 3.65 4.28 0.19
C VAL A 90 3.40 5.78 0.20
N GLN A 91 2.15 6.14 0.45
CA GLN A 91 1.61 7.48 0.49
C GLN A 91 1.46 7.97 1.94
N GLY A 92 1.05 9.23 2.12
CA GLY A 92 0.78 9.81 3.43
C GLY A 92 2.03 10.20 4.21
N GLY A 93 1.84 10.84 5.37
CA GLY A 93 2.89 11.18 6.33
C GLY A 93 3.07 10.10 7.41
N PRO A 94 4.05 10.26 8.33
CA PRO A 94 4.20 9.37 9.47
C PRO A 94 2.88 9.20 10.24
N GLY A 95 2.54 7.97 10.62
CA GLY A 95 1.30 7.65 11.33
C GLY A 95 0.02 7.63 10.49
N ALA A 96 0.08 8.00 9.21
CA ALA A 96 -1.05 7.95 8.28
C ALA A 96 -0.62 7.36 6.93
N ARG A 97 0.27 6.36 6.97
CA ARG A 97 0.80 5.69 5.77
C ARG A 97 -0.26 4.82 5.12
N PHE A 98 -0.29 4.80 3.79
CA PHE A 98 -1.22 3.97 3.03
C PHE A 98 -0.69 3.64 1.63
N VAL A 99 -1.28 2.66 0.95
CA VAL A 99 -1.06 2.37 -0.48
C VAL A 99 -2.33 2.71 -1.25
N TYR A 100 -2.20 3.35 -2.42
CA TYR A 100 -3.34 3.59 -3.30
C TYR A 100 -3.59 2.37 -4.20
N LEU A 101 -4.82 1.84 -4.11
CA LEU A 101 -5.38 0.94 -5.10
C LEU A 101 -6.30 1.77 -6.00
N SER A 102 -5.88 1.95 -7.25
CA SER A 102 -6.55 2.82 -8.22
C SER A 102 -7.34 1.98 -9.21
N TRP A 103 -8.64 2.27 -9.28
CA TRP A 103 -9.51 1.79 -10.34
C TRP A 103 -9.43 2.74 -11.52
N VAL A 104 -9.15 2.16 -12.68
CA VAL A 104 -9.00 2.87 -13.94
C VAL A 104 -9.91 2.25 -14.97
N ASN A 105 -10.48 3.06 -15.86
CA ASN A 105 -11.06 2.60 -17.11
C ASN A 105 -9.98 2.66 -18.18
N ALA A 106 -9.88 1.62 -19.01
CA ALA A 106 -9.04 1.64 -20.19
C ALA A 106 -9.85 2.08 -21.41
N ASP A 107 -9.33 3.03 -22.16
CA ASP A 107 -9.90 3.50 -23.42
C ASP A 107 -8.78 3.72 -24.46
N ALA A 108 -9.11 4.30 -25.61
CA ALA A 108 -8.15 4.56 -26.68
C ALA A 108 -7.04 5.55 -26.27
N ASP A 109 -7.30 6.42 -25.29
CA ASP A 109 -6.38 7.46 -24.83
C ASP A 109 -5.52 6.98 -23.63
N GLY A 110 -5.86 5.82 -23.05
CA GLY A 110 -5.05 5.13 -22.06
C GLY A 110 -5.85 4.72 -20.82
N LEU A 111 -5.23 4.87 -19.64
CA LEU A 111 -5.84 4.50 -18.36
C LEU A 111 -6.28 5.76 -17.61
N THR A 112 -7.59 5.94 -17.47
CA THR A 112 -8.17 7.06 -16.73
C THR A 112 -8.64 6.61 -15.36
N MET A 113 -8.12 7.21 -14.29
CA MET A 113 -8.54 6.89 -12.92
C MET A 113 -9.92 7.48 -12.64
N PHE A 114 -10.82 6.66 -12.09
CA PHE A 114 -12.15 7.13 -11.68
C PHE A 114 -12.46 6.87 -10.21
N ARG A 115 -11.77 5.94 -9.55
CA ARG A 115 -12.01 5.59 -8.14
C ARG A 115 -10.74 5.08 -7.46
N ARG A 116 -10.63 5.26 -6.15
CA ARG A 116 -9.49 4.80 -5.34
C ARG A 116 -9.90 4.26 -3.99
N ALA A 117 -9.17 3.24 -3.54
CA ALA A 117 -9.10 2.81 -2.16
C ALA A 117 -7.71 3.12 -1.57
N LYS A 118 -7.66 3.34 -0.26
CA LYS A 118 -6.45 3.56 0.53
C LYS A 118 -6.25 2.37 1.45
N LEU A 119 -5.33 1.48 1.11
CA LEU A 119 -4.92 0.39 1.98
C LEU A 119 -4.09 0.96 3.13
N MET A 120 -4.69 1.06 4.31
CA MET A 120 -4.13 1.79 5.44
C MET A 120 -3.07 0.97 6.17
N LEU A 121 -1.82 1.45 6.18
CA LEU A 121 -0.69 0.79 6.82
C LEU A 121 -0.55 1.14 8.30
N ASP A 122 -1.10 2.28 8.72
CA ASP A 122 -1.25 2.64 10.15
C ASP A 122 -2.25 1.71 10.89
N ALA A 123 -2.99 0.87 10.16
CA ALA A 123 -3.88 -0.15 10.72
C ALA A 123 -3.19 -1.49 11.00
N VAL A 124 -1.91 -1.64 10.65
CA VAL A 124 -1.15 -2.87 10.86
C VAL A 124 -0.75 -2.97 12.33
N PRO A 125 -1.06 -4.08 13.04
CA PRO A 125 -0.61 -4.26 14.42
C PRO A 125 0.92 -4.21 14.52
N ALA A 126 1.46 -3.54 15.54
CA ALA A 126 2.91 -3.38 15.72
C ALA A 126 3.65 -4.73 15.74
N ALA A 127 3.10 -5.73 16.43
CA ALA A 127 3.66 -7.08 16.46
C ALA A 127 3.74 -7.74 15.07
N THR A 128 2.78 -7.46 14.18
CA THR A 128 2.81 -7.93 12.79
C THR A 128 3.90 -7.21 11.98
N VAL A 129 4.09 -5.90 12.20
CA VAL A 129 5.21 -5.16 11.57
C VAL A 129 6.56 -5.72 12.03
N GLU A 130 6.73 -5.95 13.33
CA GLU A 130 7.97 -6.53 13.88
C GLU A 130 8.23 -7.94 13.34
N ALA A 131 7.18 -8.78 13.24
CA ALA A 131 7.29 -10.09 12.61
C ALA A 131 7.68 -9.97 11.12
N ALA A 132 7.12 -9.01 10.40
CA ALA A 132 7.43 -8.77 8.99
C ALA A 132 8.86 -8.26 8.80
N VAL A 133 9.39 -7.46 9.73
CA VAL A 133 10.81 -7.05 9.73
C VAL A 133 11.73 -8.26 9.90
N ARG A 134 11.34 -9.25 10.72
CA ARG A 134 12.11 -10.49 10.92
C ARG A 134 11.99 -11.44 9.72
N SER A 135 10.81 -11.60 9.14
CA SER A 135 10.56 -12.49 8.00
C SER A 135 10.91 -11.88 6.64
N GLY A 136 11.00 -10.56 6.56
CA GLY A 136 11.16 -9.78 5.33
C GLY A 136 9.86 -9.60 4.53
N LEU A 137 8.70 -10.00 5.06
CA LEU A 137 7.43 -9.99 4.34
C LEU A 137 6.26 -9.55 5.22
N LEU A 138 5.49 -8.57 4.75
CA LEU A 138 4.18 -8.20 5.26
C LEU A 138 3.13 -8.54 4.19
N VAL A 139 2.09 -9.28 4.54
CA VAL A 139 1.02 -9.69 3.62
C VAL A 139 -0.28 -8.98 3.98
N ALA A 140 -0.92 -8.34 2.98
CA ALA A 140 -2.26 -7.80 3.06
C ALA A 140 -3.23 -8.67 2.25
N ARG A 141 -4.29 -9.19 2.86
CA ARG A 141 -5.36 -9.92 2.16
C ARG A 141 -6.67 -9.15 2.22
N LEU A 142 -7.30 -8.91 1.08
CA LEU A 142 -8.53 -8.13 0.99
C LEU A 142 -9.42 -8.53 -0.18
N GLY A 143 -10.71 -8.25 -0.06
CA GLY A 143 -11.64 -8.20 -1.19
C GLY A 143 -11.54 -6.87 -1.92
N LEU A 144 -11.85 -6.84 -3.22
CA LEU A 144 -11.81 -5.62 -4.05
C LEU A 144 -13.20 -5.10 -4.48
N THR A 145 -14.25 -5.69 -3.94
CA THR A 145 -15.63 -5.26 -4.14
C THR A 145 -16.22 -4.73 -2.84
N ASP A 146 -16.92 -3.60 -2.89
CA ASP A 146 -17.61 -3.03 -1.75
C ASP A 146 -18.96 -3.73 -1.49
N ALA A 147 -19.64 -3.38 -0.39
CA ALA A 147 -20.90 -3.99 0.01
C ALA A 147 -22.05 -3.81 -1.01
N LYS A 148 -21.89 -2.91 -1.99
CA LYS A 148 -22.88 -2.65 -3.05
C LYS A 148 -22.51 -3.35 -4.37
N GLY A 149 -21.44 -4.14 -4.41
CA GLY A 149 -20.97 -4.76 -5.64
C GLY A 149 -20.08 -3.85 -6.50
N HIS A 150 -19.71 -2.66 -6.01
CA HIS A 150 -18.89 -1.71 -6.77
C HIS A 150 -17.41 -1.86 -6.45
N PRO A 151 -16.52 -1.27 -7.26
CA PRO A 151 -15.10 -1.29 -6.95
C PRO A 151 -14.80 -0.70 -5.56
N LEU A 152 -13.97 -1.38 -4.76
CA LEU A 152 -13.64 -0.94 -3.41
C LEU A 152 -13.09 0.50 -3.41
N CYS A 153 -13.51 1.30 -2.43
CA CYS A 153 -13.08 2.68 -2.29
C CYS A 153 -12.80 3.07 -0.84
N ALA A 154 -12.38 4.33 -0.64
CA ALA A 154 -12.15 4.93 0.68
C ALA A 154 -11.05 4.21 1.49
N ALA A 155 -11.03 4.39 2.81
CA ALA A 155 -10.02 3.79 3.67
C ALA A 155 -10.31 2.31 3.93
N VAL A 156 -9.33 1.46 3.63
CA VAL A 156 -9.37 0.02 3.86
C VAL A 156 -8.57 -0.29 5.11
N ARG A 157 -9.28 -0.70 6.15
CA ARG A 157 -8.78 -1.10 7.48
C ARG A 157 -9.44 -2.43 7.86
N PRO A 158 -8.94 -3.17 8.85
CA PRO A 158 -9.68 -4.28 9.43
C PRO A 158 -11.14 -3.86 9.77
N PRO A 159 -12.15 -4.71 9.50
CA PRO A 159 -12.05 -6.10 9.06
C PRO A 159 -11.91 -6.31 7.53
N LEU A 160 -11.87 -5.24 6.72
CA LEU A 160 -11.82 -5.34 5.24
C LEU A 160 -10.46 -5.85 4.72
N VAL A 161 -9.41 -5.79 5.55
CA VAL A 161 -8.10 -6.34 5.27
C VAL A 161 -7.61 -7.17 6.45
N ILE A 162 -6.98 -8.30 6.14
CA ILE A 162 -6.26 -9.15 7.09
C ILE A 162 -4.76 -8.97 6.85
N TRP A 163 -4.02 -8.70 7.92
CA TRP A 163 -2.56 -8.55 7.90
C TRP A 163 -1.86 -9.75 8.52
N SER A 164 -0.79 -10.23 7.89
CA SER A 164 0.07 -11.30 8.42
C SER A 164 1.53 -11.07 8.02
N ALA A 165 2.48 -11.74 8.67
CA ALA A 165 3.92 -11.64 8.41
C ALA A 165 4.57 -13.02 8.23
#